data_AF-A0A1G3BZU6-F1
#
_entry.id   AF-A0A1G3BZU6-F1
#
_cell.length_a   1.000
_cell.length_b   1.000
_cell.length_c   1.000
_cell.angle_alpha   90.00
_cell.angle_beta   90.00
_cell.angle_gamma   90.00
#
_symmetry.space_group_name_H-M   'P 1'
#
loop_
_entity.id
_entity.type
_entity.pdbx_description
1 polymer ?
#
loop_
_entity_poly.entity_id
_entity_poly.type
_entity_poly.pdbx_seq_one_letter_code
_entity_poly.pdbx_strand_id
1 'polypeptide(L)'
;MAIPEDFVEEHYKKYGGLIKESCEKTGKEFIPYVPGTKMYRGYSLASTESDILKLIVRMASVDTTMPVEKGGPPCIGPSCVHNYIQEQNLWNMFQGEKIRFTGPYGHFNLKEQPHTAVFVAGGAGLAPIFALLEQWFKEGRQGKAIFYLGERRFQDIPVIYLPKWLNWQKNNPDFKFVPVLSGAFRGDNPAEMNDVDKKCFYNVSEEDRQIAREQGLFDEHGNQWGGEVGFIGPLLRKYLSPDPEIVFYLCGPAPMTVTVIDSAANMLNLKKDNALFDDFTGTLTPSVDLLYQKLEIKERIYALNIPDADKIIDKITHILIIQLILKDKIEESYRFLEKLREAIGKSWQELELLLLSYKS
;
A
#
# COMPACT_ATOMS: atom_id res chain seq x y z
N MET A 1 1.20 3.66 -32.02
CA MET A 1 1.77 5.02 -31.92
C MET A 1 0.97 5.73 -30.85
N ALA A 2 1.56 5.97 -29.69
CA ALA A 2 0.86 6.58 -28.56
C ALA A 2 0.51 8.04 -28.91
N ILE A 3 -0.70 8.44 -28.56
CA ILE A 3 -1.19 9.81 -28.72
C ILE A 3 -0.47 10.66 -27.66
N PRO A 4 0.20 11.78 -28.04
CA PRO A 4 0.93 12.65 -27.09
C PRO A 4 0.05 13.15 -25.94
N GLU A 5 0.64 13.35 -24.75
CA GLU A 5 -0.04 13.80 -23.52
C GLU A 5 -0.76 15.17 -23.68
N ASP A 6 -0.32 15.95 -24.65
CA ASP A 6 -0.80 17.26 -25.06
C ASP A 6 -1.72 17.22 -26.30
N PHE A 7 -1.93 16.06 -26.94
CA PHE A 7 -2.76 15.93 -28.14
C PHE A 7 -4.18 16.43 -27.90
N VAL A 8 -4.78 16.10 -26.76
CA VAL A 8 -6.14 16.56 -26.43
C VAL A 8 -6.14 18.07 -26.22
N GLU A 9 -5.12 18.63 -25.60
CA GLU A 9 -4.99 20.07 -25.36
C GLU A 9 -4.81 20.85 -26.68
N GLU A 10 -3.90 20.40 -27.55
CA GLU A 10 -3.69 21.00 -28.87
C GLU A 10 -4.91 20.81 -29.78
N HIS A 11 -5.59 19.66 -29.70
CA HIS A 11 -6.79 19.37 -30.49
C HIS A 11 -7.97 20.26 -30.08
N TYR A 12 -8.20 20.48 -28.78
CA TYR A 12 -9.23 21.42 -28.31
C TYR A 12 -8.86 22.89 -28.57
N LYS A 13 -7.59 23.28 -28.47
CA LYS A 13 -7.14 24.63 -28.87
C LYS A 13 -7.33 24.86 -30.38
N LYS A 14 -7.03 23.86 -31.21
CA LYS A 14 -7.11 23.95 -32.68
C LYS A 14 -8.53 23.85 -33.23
N TYR A 15 -9.40 23.04 -32.62
CA TYR A 15 -10.75 22.75 -33.15
C TYR A 15 -11.91 23.19 -32.23
N GLY A 16 -11.63 23.86 -31.10
CA GLY A 16 -12.64 24.27 -30.12
C GLY A 16 -13.77 25.12 -30.70
N GLY A 17 -13.49 25.97 -31.69
CA GLY A 17 -14.51 26.73 -32.41
C GLY A 17 -15.49 25.85 -33.19
N LEU A 18 -14.98 24.84 -33.90
CA LEU A 18 -15.79 23.89 -34.69
C LEU A 18 -16.63 22.97 -33.79
N ILE A 19 -16.06 22.55 -32.64
CA ILE A 19 -16.77 21.71 -31.67
C ILE A 19 -17.92 22.49 -31.04
N LYS A 20 -17.69 23.75 -30.66
CA LYS A 20 -18.73 24.66 -30.14
C LYS A 20 -19.87 24.83 -31.14
N GLU A 21 -19.54 25.09 -32.41
CA GLU A 21 -20.55 25.27 -33.47
C GLU A 21 -21.35 23.98 -33.73
N SER A 22 -20.72 22.80 -33.62
CA SER A 22 -21.41 21.51 -33.74
C SER A 22 -22.30 21.20 -32.53
N CYS A 23 -21.90 21.59 -31.32
CA CYS A 23 -22.71 21.46 -30.12
C CYS A 23 -23.97 22.34 -30.21
N GLU A 24 -23.82 23.59 -30.65
CA GLU A 24 -24.94 24.51 -30.89
C GLU A 24 -25.94 23.96 -31.92
N LYS A 25 -25.45 23.39 -33.04
CA LYS A 25 -26.30 22.76 -34.07
C LYS A 25 -27.02 21.50 -33.59
N THR A 26 -26.52 20.83 -32.56
CA THR A 26 -27.11 19.59 -32.02
C THR A 26 -27.89 19.83 -30.73
N GLY A 27 -28.09 21.09 -30.33
CA GLY A 27 -28.81 21.46 -29.11
C GLY A 27 -28.10 21.02 -27.82
N LYS A 28 -26.79 20.78 -27.88
CA LYS A 28 -25.97 20.36 -26.74
C LYS A 28 -25.15 21.53 -26.22
N GLU A 29 -25.03 21.64 -24.90
CA GLU A 29 -24.20 22.66 -24.28
C GLU A 29 -22.71 22.32 -24.45
N PHE A 30 -21.95 23.26 -24.99
CA PHE A 30 -20.49 23.15 -25.05
C PHE A 30 -19.88 23.61 -23.73
N ILE A 31 -19.27 22.68 -22.99
CA ILE A 31 -18.54 22.98 -21.76
C ILE A 31 -17.05 22.94 -22.06
N PRO A 32 -16.34 24.10 -22.07
CA PRO A 32 -14.91 24.12 -22.34
C PRO A 32 -14.15 23.41 -21.21
N TYR A 33 -13.10 22.67 -21.59
CA TYR A 33 -12.13 22.16 -20.63
C TYR A 33 -11.35 23.33 -20.01
N VAL A 34 -11.42 23.46 -18.68
CA VAL A 34 -10.63 24.41 -17.90
C VAL A 34 -9.61 23.59 -17.10
N PRO A 35 -8.30 23.76 -17.34
CA PRO A 35 -7.28 23.11 -16.52
C PRO A 35 -7.51 23.42 -15.03
N GLY A 36 -7.62 22.38 -14.20
CA GLY A 36 -7.69 22.50 -12.73
C GLY A 36 -9.07 22.34 -12.06
N THR A 37 -10.17 22.09 -12.78
CA THR A 37 -11.52 21.98 -12.15
C THR A 37 -12.22 20.62 -12.28
N LYS A 38 -11.56 19.58 -12.81
CA LYS A 38 -12.03 18.18 -12.73
C LYS A 38 -10.85 17.24 -12.51
N MET A 39 -10.57 16.93 -11.24
CA MET A 39 -9.58 15.91 -10.90
C MET A 39 -10.26 14.56 -10.71
N TYR A 40 -9.85 13.58 -11.51
CA TYR A 40 -10.18 12.18 -11.23
C TYR A 40 -9.17 11.60 -10.24
N ARG A 41 -9.64 10.74 -9.35
CA ARG A 41 -8.83 9.97 -8.42
C ARG A 41 -9.31 8.53 -8.45
N GLY A 42 -8.35 7.60 -8.50
CA GLY A 42 -8.63 6.19 -8.28
C GLY A 42 -8.91 5.96 -6.80
N TYR A 43 -10.01 5.28 -6.51
CA TYR A 43 -10.30 4.73 -5.19
C TYR A 43 -10.71 3.28 -5.37
N SER A 44 -10.02 2.38 -4.68
CA SER A 44 -10.36 0.97 -4.69
C SER A 44 -11.61 0.72 -3.85
N LEU A 45 -12.45 -0.19 -4.32
CA LEU A 45 -13.67 -0.58 -3.61
C LEU A 45 -13.33 -1.50 -2.44
N ALA A 46 -14.08 -1.35 -1.34
CA ALA A 46 -14.00 -2.16 -0.13
C ALA A 46 -15.25 -3.06 0.04
N SER A 47 -16.00 -3.26 -1.03
CA SER A 47 -17.19 -4.10 -1.08
C SER A 47 -17.24 -4.89 -2.39
N THR A 48 -17.90 -6.03 -2.34
CA THR A 48 -18.24 -6.86 -3.52
C THR A 48 -19.68 -6.65 -4.00
N GLU A 49 -20.45 -5.80 -3.31
CA GLU A 49 -21.86 -5.52 -3.60
C GLU A 49 -22.00 -4.44 -4.68
N SER A 50 -22.89 -4.67 -5.66
CA SER A 50 -23.10 -3.75 -6.79
C SER A 50 -23.83 -2.47 -6.42
N ASP A 51 -24.70 -2.55 -5.41
CA ASP A 51 -25.66 -1.48 -5.11
C ASP A 51 -25.14 -0.51 -4.03
N ILE A 52 -24.12 -0.94 -3.28
CA ILE A 52 -23.50 -0.15 -2.20
C ILE A 52 -21.99 -0.17 -2.37
N LEU A 53 -21.46 0.92 -2.95
CA LEU A 53 -20.03 1.13 -3.08
C LEU A 53 -19.45 1.60 -1.74
N LYS A 54 -18.52 0.83 -1.20
CA LYS A 54 -17.80 1.16 0.04
C LYS A 54 -16.38 1.62 -0.30
N LEU A 55 -15.95 2.73 0.29
CA LEU A 55 -14.60 3.27 0.15
C LEU A 55 -13.93 3.33 1.53
N ILE A 56 -12.61 3.13 1.57
CA ILE A 56 -11.78 3.44 2.74
C ILE A 56 -10.79 4.52 2.30
N VAL A 57 -11.00 5.74 2.78
CA VAL A 57 -10.26 6.92 2.30
C VAL A 57 -9.36 7.41 3.41
N ARG A 58 -8.05 7.47 3.16
CA ARG A 58 -7.11 8.13 4.08
C ARG A 58 -7.13 9.64 3.82
N MET A 59 -7.20 10.43 4.89
CA MET A 59 -6.95 11.87 4.80
C MET A 59 -5.45 12.10 4.53
N ALA A 60 -5.12 12.73 3.41
CA ALA A 60 -3.77 13.20 3.13
C ALA A 60 -3.61 14.60 3.73
N SER A 61 -3.19 14.70 4.98
CA SER A 61 -2.89 15.98 5.61
C SER A 61 -1.77 16.68 4.84
N VAL A 62 -1.95 17.96 4.53
CA VAL A 62 -0.87 18.83 4.07
C VAL A 62 -0.49 19.73 5.22
N ASP A 63 0.81 19.77 5.53
CA ASP A 63 1.35 20.76 6.45
C ASP A 63 1.26 22.14 5.78
N THR A 64 0.39 22.99 6.33
CA THR A 64 0.16 24.35 5.81
C THR A 64 1.37 25.27 5.98
N THR A 65 2.37 24.84 6.75
CA THR A 65 3.59 25.61 7.06
C THR A 65 4.80 25.15 6.28
N MET A 66 4.77 23.97 5.64
CA MET A 66 5.85 23.52 4.77
C MET A 66 5.76 24.19 3.39
N PRO A 67 6.82 24.90 2.92
CA PRO A 67 6.88 25.37 1.55
C PRO A 67 6.90 24.15 0.62
N VAL A 68 5.91 24.06 -0.26
CA VAL A 68 5.85 22.99 -1.27
C VAL A 68 7.05 23.16 -2.21
N GLU A 69 7.96 22.20 -2.22
CA GLU A 69 9.16 22.26 -3.07
C GLU A 69 8.76 22.33 -4.55
N LYS A 70 9.44 23.22 -5.30
CA LYS A 70 9.34 23.27 -6.76
C LYS A 70 9.82 21.95 -7.33
N GLY A 71 8.90 21.15 -7.88
CA GLY A 71 9.24 19.90 -8.57
C GLY A 71 8.98 18.62 -7.78
N GLY A 72 8.28 18.67 -6.65
CA GLY A 72 7.74 17.46 -6.02
C GLY A 72 6.82 16.70 -6.99
N PRO A 73 6.76 15.36 -6.92
CA PRO A 73 6.06 14.53 -7.90
C PRO A 73 4.60 14.97 -8.07
N PRO A 74 4.02 14.81 -9.27
CA PRO A 74 2.65 15.19 -9.59
C PRO A 74 1.66 14.25 -8.90
N CYS A 75 1.53 14.37 -7.59
CA CYS A 75 0.38 13.86 -6.86
C CYS A 75 -0.35 14.94 -6.06
N ILE A 76 -0.06 16.23 -6.31
CA ILE A 76 -0.91 17.45 -6.30
C ILE A 76 0.07 18.64 -6.18
N GLY A 77 0.11 19.54 -7.17
CA GLY A 77 1.01 20.71 -7.15
C GLY A 77 0.56 21.83 -6.19
N PRO A 78 1.47 22.72 -5.75
CA PRO A 78 1.30 23.67 -4.63
C PRO A 78 0.02 24.51 -4.64
N SER A 79 -0.38 25.02 -5.80
CA SER A 79 -1.55 25.91 -5.93
C SER A 79 -2.88 25.17 -5.95
N CYS A 80 -2.88 23.86 -6.23
CA CYS A 80 -4.08 23.02 -6.21
C CYS A 80 -4.39 22.49 -4.81
N VAL A 81 -3.39 22.46 -3.91
CA VAL A 81 -3.52 21.93 -2.56
C VAL A 81 -4.35 22.83 -1.65
N HIS A 82 -4.16 24.16 -1.75
CA HIS A 82 -4.74 25.11 -0.80
C HIS A 82 -6.28 25.13 -0.85
N ASN A 83 -6.87 25.10 -2.06
CA ASN A 83 -8.33 25.12 -2.22
C ASN A 83 -8.96 23.71 -2.18
N TYR A 84 -8.24 22.66 -2.59
CA TYR A 84 -8.82 21.31 -2.73
C TYR A 84 -8.93 20.54 -1.40
N ILE A 85 -7.95 20.67 -0.51
CA ILE A 85 -7.95 19.93 0.77
C ILE A 85 -8.97 20.50 1.76
N GLN A 86 -9.26 21.79 1.68
CA GLN A 86 -10.13 22.46 2.64
C GLN A 86 -11.60 22.54 2.21
N GLU A 87 -11.92 22.63 0.91
CA GLU A 87 -13.30 22.94 0.47
C GLU A 87 -14.04 21.81 -0.26
N GLN A 88 -13.38 20.87 -0.95
CA GLN A 88 -14.04 19.84 -1.79
C GLN A 88 -13.43 18.42 -1.71
N ASN A 89 -13.06 17.96 -0.50
CA ASN A 89 -12.60 16.59 -0.26
C ASN A 89 -13.80 15.66 0.04
N LEU A 90 -13.67 14.34 -0.20
CA LEU A 90 -14.66 13.32 0.24
C LEU A 90 -14.98 13.42 1.73
N TRP A 91 -14.02 13.89 2.54
CA TRP A 91 -14.20 14.14 3.97
C TRP A 91 -15.16 15.29 4.31
N ASN A 92 -15.41 16.19 3.37
CA ASN A 92 -16.36 17.30 3.52
C ASN A 92 -17.74 16.95 2.94
N MET A 93 -17.94 15.71 2.50
CA MET A 93 -19.22 15.30 1.95
C MET A 93 -20.24 14.97 3.03
N PHE A 94 -21.47 15.38 2.78
CA PHE A 94 -22.60 15.10 3.67
C PHE A 94 -23.56 14.08 3.06
N GLN A 95 -24.33 13.41 3.93
CA GLN A 95 -25.37 12.50 3.49
C GLN A 95 -26.34 13.20 2.52
N GLY A 96 -26.57 12.60 1.36
CA GLY A 96 -27.46 13.12 0.32
C GLY A 96 -26.75 13.84 -0.82
N GLU A 97 -25.45 14.13 -0.69
CA GLU A 97 -24.66 14.68 -1.79
C GLU A 97 -24.42 13.64 -2.90
N LYS A 98 -24.33 14.13 -4.14
CA LYS A 98 -24.16 13.29 -5.33
C LYS A 98 -22.70 13.29 -5.77
N ILE A 99 -22.13 12.11 -5.93
CA ILE A 99 -20.80 11.90 -6.50
C ILE A 99 -20.94 11.40 -7.93
N ARG A 100 -20.13 11.94 -8.85
CA ARG A 100 -19.96 11.38 -10.19
C ARG A 100 -18.72 10.49 -10.19
N PHE A 101 -18.87 9.26 -10.64
CA PHE A 101 -17.75 8.31 -10.77
C PHE A 101 -17.87 7.52 -12.06
N THR A 102 -16.78 6.84 -12.43
CA THR A 102 -16.71 5.91 -13.55
C THR A 102 -15.97 4.66 -13.07
N GLY A 103 -16.32 3.50 -13.60
CA GLY A 103 -15.71 2.22 -13.24
C GLY A 103 -16.59 1.03 -13.62
N PRO A 104 -16.19 -0.21 -13.25
CA PRO A 104 -14.97 -0.55 -12.53
C PRO A 104 -13.69 -0.47 -13.40
N TYR A 105 -12.53 -0.38 -12.75
CA TYR A 105 -11.20 -0.42 -13.38
C TYR A 105 -10.26 -1.30 -12.54
N GLY A 106 -9.12 -1.68 -13.12
CA GLY A 106 -8.05 -2.43 -12.45
C GLY A 106 -8.08 -3.94 -12.74
N HIS A 107 -6.99 -4.61 -12.32
CA HIS A 107 -6.77 -6.04 -12.53
C HIS A 107 -6.38 -6.79 -11.24
N PHE A 108 -6.55 -6.14 -10.08
CA PHE A 108 -6.21 -6.71 -8.77
C PHE A 108 -7.34 -7.63 -8.29
N ASN A 109 -7.30 -8.87 -8.77
CA ASN A 109 -8.32 -9.90 -8.54
C ASN A 109 -7.70 -11.16 -7.93
N LEU A 110 -8.52 -11.98 -7.26
CA LEU A 110 -8.11 -13.31 -6.80
C LEU A 110 -7.73 -14.22 -7.99
N LYS A 111 -6.64 -15.00 -7.86
CA LYS A 111 -6.36 -16.09 -8.80
C LYS A 111 -7.47 -17.13 -8.76
N GLU A 112 -7.79 -17.73 -9.91
CA GLU A 112 -8.84 -18.75 -10.05
C GLU A 112 -8.40 -20.10 -9.48
N GLN A 113 -7.17 -20.51 -9.81
CA GLN A 113 -6.59 -21.75 -9.32
C GLN A 113 -6.46 -21.76 -7.78
N PRO A 114 -6.66 -22.93 -7.13
CA PRO A 114 -6.44 -23.07 -5.69
C PRO A 114 -5.01 -22.68 -5.28
N HIS A 115 -4.88 -21.94 -4.19
CA HIS A 115 -3.60 -21.43 -3.69
C HIS A 115 -3.69 -21.11 -2.19
N THR A 116 -2.52 -20.99 -1.55
CA THR A 116 -2.41 -20.39 -0.22
C THR A 116 -2.43 -18.86 -0.38
N ALA A 117 -3.44 -18.18 0.17
CA ALA A 117 -3.59 -16.73 0.03
C ALA A 117 -2.97 -15.98 1.22
N VAL A 118 -2.17 -14.95 0.93
CA VAL A 118 -1.63 -14.03 1.94
C VAL A 118 -2.08 -12.61 1.59
N PHE A 119 -3.05 -12.12 2.32
CA PHE A 119 -3.55 -10.76 2.22
C PHE A 119 -2.73 -9.83 3.12
N VAL A 120 -2.24 -8.73 2.57
CA VAL A 120 -1.41 -7.77 3.29
C VAL A 120 -1.97 -6.37 3.05
N ALA A 121 -2.50 -5.76 4.10
CA ALA A 121 -3.04 -4.41 4.07
C ALA A 121 -2.29 -3.48 5.00
N GLY A 122 -2.20 -2.19 4.63
CA GLY A 122 -1.84 -1.12 5.55
C GLY A 122 -2.53 0.20 5.20
N GLY A 123 -3.07 0.88 6.21
CA GLY A 123 -3.85 2.10 6.06
C GLY A 123 -5.03 1.92 5.09
N ALA A 124 -5.21 2.88 4.17
CA ALA A 124 -6.28 2.80 3.18
C ALA A 124 -6.15 1.60 2.23
N GLY A 125 -4.97 0.97 2.12
CA GLY A 125 -4.78 -0.25 1.33
C GLY A 125 -5.64 -1.42 1.80
N LEU A 126 -6.26 -1.30 2.98
CA LEU A 126 -7.32 -2.19 3.42
C LEU A 126 -8.49 -2.30 2.44
N ALA A 127 -8.84 -1.25 1.67
CA ALA A 127 -10.02 -1.29 0.81
C ALA A 127 -10.05 -2.48 -0.16
N PRO A 128 -9.10 -2.61 -1.12
CA PRO A 128 -9.13 -3.70 -2.09
C PRO A 128 -8.90 -5.05 -1.41
N ILE A 129 -8.04 -5.11 -0.39
CA ILE A 129 -7.82 -6.34 0.39
C ILE A 129 -9.10 -6.81 1.06
N PHE A 130 -9.90 -5.89 1.60
CA PHE A 130 -11.16 -6.24 2.23
C PHE A 130 -12.19 -6.74 1.21
N ALA A 131 -12.24 -6.16 0.00
CA ALA A 131 -13.08 -6.68 -1.08
C ALA A 131 -12.65 -8.10 -1.49
N LEU A 132 -11.34 -8.37 -1.61
CA LEU A 132 -10.83 -9.71 -1.92
C LEU A 132 -11.12 -10.72 -0.80
N LEU A 133 -11.04 -10.31 0.47
CA LEU A 133 -11.44 -11.15 1.60
C LEU A 133 -12.94 -11.45 1.60
N GLU A 134 -13.79 -10.44 1.35
CA GLU A 134 -15.23 -10.65 1.23
C GLU A 134 -15.55 -11.62 0.08
N GLN A 135 -14.89 -11.47 -1.07
CA GLN A 135 -15.03 -12.39 -2.19
C GLN A 135 -14.57 -13.81 -1.81
N TRP A 136 -13.42 -13.95 -1.15
CA TRP A 136 -12.87 -15.25 -0.73
C TRP A 136 -13.87 -16.05 0.11
N PHE A 137 -14.47 -15.41 1.11
CA PHE A 137 -15.46 -16.05 1.99
C PHE A 137 -16.82 -16.25 1.31
N LYS A 138 -17.26 -15.32 0.45
CA LYS A 138 -18.52 -15.43 -0.30
C LYS A 138 -18.49 -16.60 -1.29
N GLU A 139 -17.34 -16.86 -1.91
CA GLU A 139 -17.11 -17.99 -2.81
C GLU A 139 -16.88 -19.33 -2.09
N GLY A 140 -16.74 -19.33 -0.76
CA GLY A 140 -16.53 -20.54 0.03
C GLY A 140 -15.19 -21.22 -0.23
N ARG A 141 -14.14 -20.46 -0.55
CA ARG A 141 -12.80 -21.00 -0.86
C ARG A 141 -12.20 -21.72 0.35
N GLN A 142 -11.69 -22.93 0.11
CA GLN A 142 -11.19 -23.84 1.15
C GLN A 142 -9.66 -23.78 1.35
N GLY A 143 -8.97 -22.87 0.64
CA GLY A 143 -7.51 -22.73 0.77
C GLY A 143 -7.10 -22.08 2.10
N LYS A 144 -5.84 -22.29 2.51
CA LYS A 144 -5.26 -21.55 3.63
C LYS A 144 -5.19 -20.06 3.28
N ALA A 145 -5.68 -19.21 4.18
CA ALA A 145 -5.70 -17.76 4.00
C ALA A 145 -5.15 -17.06 5.25
N ILE A 146 -4.18 -16.16 5.06
CA ILE A 146 -3.66 -15.33 6.15
C ILE A 146 -3.87 -13.87 5.79
N PHE A 147 -4.44 -13.10 6.71
CA PHE A 147 -4.65 -11.68 6.57
C PHE A 147 -3.79 -10.90 7.57
N TYR A 148 -2.74 -10.25 7.07
CA TYR A 148 -1.95 -9.28 7.81
C TYR A 148 -2.51 -7.88 7.63
N LEU A 149 -2.77 -7.19 8.74
CA LEU A 149 -3.13 -5.76 8.76
C LEU A 149 -2.08 -5.01 9.56
N GLY A 150 -1.26 -4.21 8.87
CA GLY A 150 -0.22 -3.39 9.47
C GLY A 150 -0.70 -1.98 9.73
N GLU A 151 -0.80 -1.61 11.00
CA GLU A 151 -1.16 -0.27 11.44
C GLU A 151 -0.15 0.26 12.46
N ARG A 152 -0.20 1.56 12.75
CA ARG A 152 0.74 2.15 13.71
C ARG A 152 0.31 1.87 15.15
N ARG A 153 -0.97 2.09 15.45
CA ARG A 153 -1.59 1.89 16.77
C ARG A 153 -2.95 1.21 16.63
N PHE A 154 -3.51 0.72 17.74
CA PHE A 154 -4.82 0.06 17.72
C PHE A 154 -5.93 1.02 17.25
N GLN A 155 -5.87 2.29 17.63
CA GLN A 155 -6.79 3.34 17.15
C GLN A 155 -6.85 3.47 15.62
N ASP A 156 -5.83 3.01 14.90
CA ASP A 156 -5.76 3.07 13.44
C ASP A 156 -6.42 1.81 12.79
N ILE A 157 -6.71 0.76 13.57
CA ILE A 157 -7.48 -0.41 13.10
C ILE A 157 -8.97 -0.05 13.02
N PRO A 158 -9.66 -0.33 11.90
CA PRO A 158 -11.11 -0.15 11.78
C PRO A 158 -11.91 -1.11 12.68
N VAL A 159 -12.11 -0.72 13.93
CA VAL A 159 -12.74 -1.57 14.98
C VAL A 159 -14.12 -2.10 14.61
N ILE A 160 -14.85 -1.44 13.71
CA ILE A 160 -16.14 -1.90 13.19
C ILE A 160 -16.06 -3.21 12.39
N TYR A 161 -14.91 -3.49 11.76
CA TYR A 161 -14.69 -4.71 10.97
C TYR A 161 -13.91 -5.77 11.75
N LEU A 162 -13.29 -5.41 12.87
CA LEU A 162 -12.52 -6.34 13.69
C LEU A 162 -13.33 -7.58 14.12
N PRO A 163 -14.58 -7.47 14.63
CA PRO A 163 -15.37 -8.64 14.99
C PRO A 163 -15.66 -9.56 13.81
N LYS A 164 -15.86 -8.99 12.62
CA LYS A 164 -16.08 -9.77 11.39
C LYS A 164 -14.87 -10.64 11.07
N TRP A 165 -13.67 -10.07 11.11
CA TRP A 165 -12.44 -10.82 10.84
C TRP A 165 -12.14 -11.88 11.91
N LEU A 166 -12.39 -11.56 13.18
CA LEU A 166 -12.21 -12.52 14.27
C LEU A 166 -13.23 -13.66 14.22
N ASN A 167 -14.47 -13.38 13.85
CA ASN A 167 -15.48 -14.41 13.63
C ASN A 167 -15.15 -15.29 12.41
N TRP A 168 -14.59 -14.71 11.33
CA TRP A 168 -14.06 -15.51 10.22
C TRP A 168 -12.96 -16.45 10.69
N GLN A 169 -12.03 -16.00 11.53
CA GLN A 169 -10.98 -16.85 12.10
C GLN A 169 -11.56 -17.94 13.02
N LYS A 170 -12.51 -17.59 13.89
CA LYS A 170 -13.15 -18.54 14.81
C LYS A 170 -13.87 -19.67 14.06
N ASN A 171 -14.49 -19.36 12.93
CA ASN A 171 -15.31 -20.30 12.17
C ASN A 171 -14.53 -21.04 11.07
N ASN A 172 -13.29 -20.64 10.75
CA ASN A 172 -12.50 -21.23 9.67
C ASN A 172 -11.07 -21.49 10.15
N PRO A 173 -10.69 -22.76 10.42
CA PRO A 173 -9.38 -23.09 10.97
C PRO A 173 -8.22 -22.76 10.01
N ASP A 174 -8.49 -22.71 8.71
CA ASP A 174 -7.52 -22.37 7.67
C ASP A 174 -7.39 -20.86 7.43
N PHE A 175 -8.16 -20.02 8.13
CA PHE A 175 -8.02 -18.57 8.10
C PHE A 175 -7.35 -18.02 9.36
N LYS A 176 -6.33 -17.17 9.17
CA LYS A 176 -5.67 -16.46 10.27
C LYS A 176 -5.67 -14.95 10.01
N PHE A 177 -6.21 -14.19 10.94
CA PHE A 177 -6.04 -12.74 11.02
C PHE A 177 -4.86 -12.39 11.93
N VAL A 178 -3.95 -11.55 11.44
CA VAL A 178 -2.72 -11.14 12.10
C VAL A 178 -2.61 -9.60 12.06
N PRO A 179 -3.23 -8.88 13.02
CA PRO A 179 -3.00 -7.46 13.17
C PRO A 179 -1.59 -7.20 13.74
N VAL A 180 -0.87 -6.25 13.15
CA VAL A 180 0.51 -5.90 13.51
C VAL A 180 0.59 -4.40 13.80
N LEU A 181 1.07 -4.04 15.00
CA LEU A 181 1.24 -2.65 15.40
C LEU A 181 2.70 -2.23 15.37
N SER A 182 3.04 -1.23 14.55
CA SER A 182 4.43 -0.87 14.31
C SER A 182 4.99 0.19 15.25
N GLY A 183 4.14 1.04 15.86
CA GLY A 183 4.61 2.15 16.70
C GLY A 183 5.62 3.06 16.01
N ALA A 184 5.45 3.32 14.71
CA ALA A 184 6.48 3.79 13.76
C ALA A 184 7.23 5.11 14.08
N PHE A 185 7.04 5.74 15.24
CA PHE A 185 7.79 6.93 15.66
C PHE A 185 8.59 6.69 16.95
N ARG A 186 9.80 7.25 17.01
CA ARG A 186 10.72 7.08 18.16
C ARG A 186 10.03 7.46 19.47
N GLY A 187 9.96 6.50 20.39
CA GLY A 187 9.35 6.65 21.72
C GLY A 187 7.91 6.15 21.84
N ASP A 188 7.30 5.70 20.75
CA ASP A 188 5.95 5.12 20.77
C ASP A 188 6.04 3.61 21.10
N ASN A 189 5.46 3.16 22.23
CA ASN A 189 5.36 1.73 22.56
C ASN A 189 3.98 1.17 22.17
N PRO A 190 3.83 0.49 21.01
CA PRO A 190 2.54 -0.03 20.56
C PRO A 190 2.02 -1.22 21.40
N ALA A 191 2.86 -1.83 22.24
CA ALA A 191 2.43 -2.87 23.17
C ALA A 191 1.56 -2.31 24.33
N GLU A 192 1.76 -1.04 24.67
CA GLU A 192 1.01 -0.35 25.71
C GLU A 192 -0.12 0.48 25.10
N MET A 193 -1.37 0.19 25.48
CA MET A 193 -2.55 0.92 24.96
C MET A 193 -2.59 2.32 25.55
N ASN A 194 -2.59 3.35 24.69
CA ASN A 194 -2.76 4.73 25.14
C ASN A 194 -4.25 5.06 25.38
N ASP A 195 -4.56 6.27 25.83
CA ASP A 195 -5.94 6.67 26.15
C ASP A 195 -6.88 6.64 24.94
N VAL A 196 -6.36 6.94 23.73
CA VAL A 196 -7.14 6.92 22.49
C VAL A 196 -7.39 5.48 22.04
N ASP A 197 -6.38 4.62 22.12
CA ASP A 197 -6.49 3.18 21.86
C ASP A 197 -7.56 2.56 22.78
N LYS A 198 -7.49 2.84 24.08
CA LYS A 198 -8.48 2.40 25.07
C LYS A 198 -9.87 2.92 24.75
N LYS A 199 -10.00 4.19 24.39
CA LYS A 199 -11.29 4.77 23.99
C LYS A 199 -11.88 4.05 22.78
N CYS A 200 -11.07 3.76 21.75
CA CYS A 200 -11.53 2.95 20.61
C CYS A 200 -11.95 1.53 21.03
N PHE A 201 -11.23 0.92 21.97
CA PHE A 201 -11.54 -0.43 22.45
C PHE A 201 -12.84 -0.48 23.26
N TYR A 202 -13.10 0.53 24.08
CA TYR A 202 -14.33 0.61 24.88
C TYR A 202 -15.54 1.13 24.07
N ASN A 203 -15.34 1.67 22.86
CA ASN A 203 -16.41 2.12 21.99
C ASN A 203 -17.08 1.00 21.16
N VAL A 204 -16.53 -0.22 21.15
CA VAL A 204 -17.21 -1.39 20.54
C VAL A 204 -18.16 -2.06 21.54
N SER A 205 -18.96 -3.04 21.10
CA SER A 205 -19.84 -3.80 22.00
C SER A 205 -19.04 -4.68 22.97
N GLU A 206 -19.64 -5.11 24.09
CA GLU A 206 -18.95 -6.03 25.03
C GLU A 206 -18.72 -7.41 24.38
N GLU A 207 -19.66 -7.87 23.55
CA GLU A 207 -19.53 -9.12 22.80
C GLU A 207 -18.31 -9.09 21.88
N ASP A 208 -18.12 -7.99 21.16
CA ASP A 208 -16.98 -7.78 20.27
C ASP A 208 -15.64 -7.72 21.02
N ARG A 209 -15.62 -7.03 22.18
CA ARG A 209 -14.44 -7.03 23.07
C ARG A 209 -14.12 -8.42 23.56
N GLN A 210 -15.13 -9.20 23.94
CA GLN A 210 -14.96 -10.55 24.44
C GLN A 210 -14.34 -11.45 23.36
N ILE A 211 -14.79 -11.35 22.10
CA ILE A 211 -14.18 -12.08 20.98
C ILE A 211 -12.71 -11.66 20.81
N ALA A 212 -12.38 -10.37 20.90
CA ALA A 212 -11.00 -9.91 20.78
C ALA A 212 -10.09 -10.41 21.91
N ARG A 213 -10.59 -10.48 23.16
CA ARG A 213 -9.88 -11.08 24.31
C ARG A 213 -9.70 -12.58 24.14
N GLU A 214 -10.73 -13.32 23.74
CA GLU A 214 -10.67 -14.77 23.46
C GLU A 214 -9.63 -15.12 22.40
N GLN A 215 -9.43 -14.22 21.43
CA GLN A 215 -8.42 -14.36 20.38
C GLN A 215 -7.04 -13.81 20.79
N GLY A 216 -6.87 -13.37 22.04
CA GLY A 216 -5.59 -12.95 22.61
C GLY A 216 -5.08 -11.59 22.15
N LEU A 217 -5.93 -10.74 21.57
CA LEU A 217 -5.50 -9.40 21.12
C LEU A 217 -5.34 -8.40 22.26
N PHE A 218 -5.99 -8.64 23.39
CA PHE A 218 -5.98 -7.76 24.55
C PHE A 218 -5.90 -8.56 25.85
N ASP A 219 -5.31 -7.95 26.88
CA ASP A 219 -5.45 -8.40 28.26
C ASP A 219 -6.87 -8.16 28.80
N GLU A 220 -7.19 -8.72 29.97
CA GLU A 220 -8.53 -8.60 30.58
C GLU A 220 -8.97 -7.13 30.73
N HIS A 221 -8.02 -6.25 31.01
CA HIS A 221 -8.25 -4.83 31.27
C HIS A 221 -8.17 -3.93 30.02
N GLY A 222 -7.81 -4.48 28.85
CA GLY A 222 -7.62 -3.69 27.62
C GLY A 222 -6.49 -2.66 27.72
N ASN A 223 -5.52 -2.88 28.60
CA ASN A 223 -4.37 -2.01 28.82
C ASN A 223 -3.16 -2.40 27.96
N GLN A 224 -3.09 -3.65 27.50
CA GLN A 224 -1.97 -4.18 26.74
C GLN A 224 -2.43 -4.78 25.42
N TRP A 225 -1.63 -4.57 24.39
CA TRP A 225 -1.78 -5.21 23.09
C TRP A 225 -1.12 -6.59 23.14
N GLY A 226 -1.92 -7.64 22.96
CA GLY A 226 -1.46 -9.04 22.91
C GLY A 226 -1.14 -9.55 21.50
N GLY A 227 -1.44 -8.75 20.46
CA GLY A 227 -1.12 -9.07 19.07
C GLY A 227 0.35 -8.84 18.72
N GLU A 228 0.67 -8.88 17.43
CA GLU A 228 2.04 -8.70 16.98
C GLU A 228 2.48 -7.24 17.05
N VAL A 229 3.77 -7.03 17.32
CA VAL A 229 4.42 -5.72 17.31
C VAL A 229 5.57 -5.70 16.32
N GLY A 230 5.75 -4.58 15.63
CA GLY A 230 6.83 -4.34 14.67
C GLY A 230 6.31 -4.26 13.23
N PHE A 231 7.02 -4.90 12.31
CA PHE A 231 6.68 -4.88 10.88
C PHE A 231 6.28 -6.27 10.39
N ILE A 232 5.40 -6.32 9.39
CA ILE A 232 4.86 -7.59 8.85
C ILE A 232 5.97 -8.50 8.29
N GLY A 233 6.95 -7.95 7.57
CA GLY A 233 8.00 -8.70 6.89
C GLY A 233 8.73 -9.71 7.81
N PRO A 234 9.32 -9.27 8.93
CA PRO A 234 9.93 -10.17 9.91
C PRO A 234 9.01 -11.24 10.51
N LEU A 235 7.70 -11.02 10.51
CA LEU A 235 6.71 -11.93 11.12
C LEU A 235 6.20 -13.02 10.18
N LEU A 236 6.56 -12.98 8.90
CA LEU A 236 6.03 -13.92 7.89
C LEU A 236 6.29 -15.38 8.28
N ARG A 237 7.53 -15.72 8.66
CA ARG A 237 7.92 -17.11 9.03
C ARG A 237 7.25 -17.65 10.28
N LYS A 238 6.65 -16.79 11.12
CA LYS A 238 5.88 -17.22 12.29
C LYS A 238 4.60 -17.95 11.90
N TYR A 239 4.02 -17.60 10.75
CA TYR A 239 2.71 -18.09 10.31
C TYR A 239 2.74 -18.82 8.96
N LEU A 240 3.80 -18.60 8.18
CA LEU A 240 3.98 -19.14 6.85
C LEU A 240 5.23 -20.00 6.76
N SER A 241 5.12 -21.05 5.96
CA SER A 241 6.25 -21.87 5.50
C SER A 241 6.39 -21.70 3.99
N PRO A 242 7.59 -21.93 3.41
CA PRO A 242 7.76 -21.91 1.96
C PRO A 242 6.75 -22.84 1.28
N ASP A 243 6.02 -22.30 0.31
CA ASP A 243 4.99 -23.00 -0.47
C ASP A 243 5.02 -22.42 -1.89
N PRO A 244 5.26 -23.24 -2.94
CA PRO A 244 5.30 -22.74 -4.31
C PRO A 244 3.96 -22.18 -4.81
N GLU A 245 2.85 -22.58 -4.19
CA GLU A 245 1.49 -22.12 -4.52
C GLU A 245 1.05 -20.96 -3.62
N ILE A 246 1.95 -20.37 -2.84
CA ILE A 246 1.63 -19.17 -2.06
C ILE A 246 1.44 -17.97 -2.99
N VAL A 247 0.38 -17.20 -2.77
CA VAL A 247 0.07 -15.97 -3.50
C VAL A 247 -0.15 -14.85 -2.52
N PHE A 248 0.61 -13.77 -2.66
CA PHE A 248 0.49 -12.56 -1.88
C PHE A 248 -0.38 -11.56 -2.63
N TYR A 249 -1.36 -10.99 -1.93
CA TYR A 249 -2.19 -9.86 -2.35
C TYR A 249 -1.84 -8.70 -1.43
N LEU A 250 -1.16 -7.67 -1.94
CA LEU A 250 -0.66 -6.58 -1.12
C LEU A 250 -1.25 -5.23 -1.53
N CYS A 251 -1.67 -4.42 -0.56
CA CYS A 251 -2.03 -3.03 -0.83
C CYS A 251 -1.77 -2.15 0.40
N GLY A 252 -1.12 -1.02 0.20
CA GLY A 252 -0.79 -0.09 1.26
C GLY A 252 0.41 0.79 0.89
N PRO A 253 1.03 1.48 1.86
CA PRO A 253 2.18 2.33 1.60
C PRO A 253 3.33 1.55 0.94
N ALA A 254 3.98 2.15 -0.06
CA ALA A 254 5.10 1.54 -0.78
C ALA A 254 6.19 0.93 0.13
N PRO A 255 6.64 1.59 1.23
CA PRO A 255 7.65 1.00 2.11
C PRO A 255 7.20 -0.33 2.75
N MET A 256 5.90 -0.47 3.05
CA MET A 256 5.34 -1.68 3.62
C MET A 256 5.30 -2.79 2.57
N THR A 257 4.68 -2.55 1.41
CA THR A 257 4.52 -3.57 0.36
C THR A 257 5.88 -4.06 -0.12
N VAL A 258 6.84 -3.14 -0.30
CA VAL A 258 8.22 -3.46 -0.69
C VAL A 258 8.91 -4.36 0.33
N THR A 259 8.87 -3.99 1.62
CA THR A 259 9.54 -4.75 2.68
C THR A 259 8.94 -6.15 2.85
N VAL A 260 7.61 -6.28 2.70
CA VAL A 260 6.93 -7.58 2.78
C VAL A 260 7.27 -8.48 1.60
N ILE A 261 7.28 -7.94 0.37
CA ILE A 261 7.69 -8.71 -0.83
C ILE A 261 9.13 -9.20 -0.67
N ASP A 262 10.05 -8.33 -0.24
CA ASP A 262 11.44 -8.69 -0.01
C ASP A 262 11.59 -9.78 1.06
N SER A 263 10.90 -9.63 2.18
CA SER A 263 10.91 -10.62 3.26
C SER A 263 10.34 -11.95 2.77
N ALA A 264 9.24 -11.94 2.00
CA ALA A 264 8.63 -13.14 1.46
C ALA A 264 9.52 -13.83 0.40
N ALA A 265 10.18 -13.06 -0.47
CA ALA A 265 11.14 -13.61 -1.43
C ALA A 265 12.30 -14.31 -0.71
N ASN A 266 12.87 -13.66 0.30
CA ASN A 266 14.02 -14.18 1.03
C ASN A 266 13.69 -15.34 1.98
N MET A 267 12.51 -15.32 2.62
CA MET A 267 12.16 -16.28 3.67
C MET A 267 11.28 -17.42 3.18
N LEU A 268 10.50 -17.19 2.12
CA LEU A 268 9.47 -18.11 1.61
C LEU A 268 9.69 -18.50 0.14
N ASN A 269 10.73 -17.99 -0.52
CA ASN A 269 11.00 -18.18 -1.95
C ASN A 269 9.84 -17.71 -2.84
N LEU A 270 9.21 -16.57 -2.47
CA LEU A 270 8.10 -15.99 -3.22
C LEU A 270 8.52 -15.67 -4.66
N LYS A 271 7.79 -16.22 -5.64
CA LYS A 271 7.97 -15.92 -7.07
C LYS A 271 7.29 -14.60 -7.44
N LYS A 272 7.83 -13.93 -8.46
CA LYS A 272 7.30 -12.66 -8.96
C LYS A 272 5.82 -12.70 -9.33
N ASP A 273 5.42 -13.71 -10.09
CA ASP A 273 4.04 -13.83 -10.57
C ASP A 273 3.05 -14.20 -9.45
N ASN A 274 3.55 -14.47 -8.24
CA ASN A 274 2.75 -14.76 -7.05
C ASN A 274 2.67 -13.56 -6.10
N ALA A 275 3.25 -12.40 -6.44
CA ALA A 275 3.08 -11.16 -5.71
C ALA A 275 2.17 -10.21 -6.51
N LEU A 276 0.87 -10.19 -6.18
CA LEU A 276 -0.09 -9.25 -6.74
C LEU A 276 -0.22 -8.06 -5.80
N PHE A 277 -0.29 -6.86 -6.34
CA PHE A 277 -0.47 -5.66 -5.52
C PHE A 277 -1.28 -4.59 -6.25
N ASP A 278 -1.99 -3.80 -5.46
CA ASP A 278 -2.67 -2.57 -5.90
C ASP A 278 -1.98 -1.39 -5.22
N ASP A 279 -1.67 -0.33 -5.97
CA ASP A 279 -0.97 0.84 -5.44
C ASP A 279 -1.76 2.10 -5.70
N PHE A 280 -1.90 2.83 -4.61
CA PHE A 280 -2.65 4.07 -4.57
C PHE A 280 -1.79 5.26 -4.91
N THR A 281 -0.49 5.05 -4.97
CA THR A 281 0.44 5.98 -5.55
C THR A 281 0.58 5.57 -7.02
N GLY A 282 0.53 6.51 -7.96
CA GLY A 282 0.84 6.21 -9.37
C GLY A 282 2.30 5.81 -9.59
N THR A 283 2.90 5.07 -8.65
CA THR A 283 4.31 4.72 -8.53
C THR A 283 4.54 3.20 -8.62
N LEU A 284 3.56 2.42 -9.10
CA LEU A 284 3.82 1.05 -9.54
C LEU A 284 4.41 1.01 -10.92
N THR A 285 5.72 0.97 -10.91
CA THR A 285 6.51 0.03 -11.71
C THR A 285 7.91 -0.10 -11.11
N PRO A 286 8.52 0.99 -10.59
CA PRO A 286 9.91 0.96 -10.16
C PRO A 286 10.21 0.24 -8.84
N SER A 287 9.41 0.45 -7.79
CA SER A 287 9.73 -0.02 -6.44
C SER A 287 9.83 -1.55 -6.32
N VAL A 288 9.00 -2.27 -7.06
CA VAL A 288 8.96 -3.74 -7.07
C VAL A 288 10.07 -4.31 -7.98
N ASP A 289 10.33 -3.67 -9.11
CA ASP A 289 11.44 -4.05 -9.97
C ASP A 289 12.79 -3.87 -9.28
N LEU A 290 12.97 -2.77 -8.53
CA LEU A 290 14.13 -2.53 -7.68
C LEU A 290 14.37 -3.65 -6.65
N LEU A 291 13.31 -4.28 -6.12
CA LEU A 291 13.45 -5.44 -5.24
C LEU A 291 13.97 -6.68 -5.96
N TYR A 292 13.44 -7.00 -7.13
CA TYR A 292 13.93 -8.15 -7.90
C TYR A 292 15.38 -7.97 -8.31
N GLN A 293 15.75 -6.76 -8.74
CA GLN A 293 17.14 -6.43 -9.05
C GLN A 293 18.04 -6.52 -7.80
N LYS A 294 17.55 -6.11 -6.63
CA LYS A 294 18.26 -6.31 -5.36
C LYS A 294 18.47 -7.80 -5.06
N LEU A 295 17.46 -8.64 -5.26
CA LEU A 295 17.53 -10.08 -5.02
C LEU A 295 18.56 -10.75 -5.92
N GLU A 296 18.56 -10.42 -7.23
CA GLU A 296 19.58 -10.85 -8.18
C GLU A 296 21.00 -10.48 -7.71
N ILE A 297 21.17 -9.25 -7.22
CA ILE A 297 22.45 -8.77 -6.70
C ILE A 297 22.86 -9.49 -5.42
N LYS A 298 21.91 -9.78 -4.52
CA LYS A 298 22.14 -10.58 -3.31
C LYS A 298 22.67 -11.97 -3.64
N GLU A 299 22.04 -12.67 -4.59
CA GLU A 299 22.50 -13.98 -5.05
C GLU A 299 23.94 -13.93 -5.58
N ARG A 300 24.26 -12.86 -6.33
CA ARG A 300 25.61 -12.62 -6.85
C ARG A 300 26.64 -12.34 -5.75
N ILE A 301 26.29 -11.57 -4.73
CA ILE A 301 27.17 -11.28 -3.58
C ILE A 301 27.54 -12.59 -2.86
N TYR A 302 26.55 -13.46 -2.61
CA TYR A 302 26.82 -14.76 -1.98
C TYR A 302 27.70 -15.65 -2.86
N ALA A 303 27.44 -15.70 -4.16
CA ALA A 303 28.25 -16.50 -5.09
C ALA A 303 29.74 -16.08 -5.12
N LEU A 304 30.05 -14.84 -4.76
CA LEU A 304 31.41 -14.28 -4.75
C LEU A 304 32.14 -14.45 -3.42
N ASN A 305 31.51 -15.05 -2.39
CA ASN A 305 32.09 -15.24 -1.04
C ASN A 305 32.68 -13.95 -0.44
N ILE A 306 31.98 -12.81 -0.61
CA ILE A 306 32.41 -11.51 -0.09
C ILE A 306 32.37 -11.53 1.45
N PRO A 307 33.41 -11.01 2.15
CA PRO A 307 33.39 -10.87 3.61
C PRO A 307 32.19 -10.06 4.10
N ASP A 308 31.57 -10.46 5.20
CA ASP A 308 30.40 -9.79 5.79
C ASP A 308 29.21 -9.59 4.82
N ALA A 309 28.99 -10.53 3.89
CA ALA A 309 27.92 -10.49 2.88
C ALA A 309 26.55 -10.04 3.43
N ASP A 310 26.13 -10.57 4.58
CA ASP A 310 24.84 -10.24 5.19
C ASP A 310 24.75 -8.77 5.61
N LYS A 311 25.82 -8.22 6.19
CA LYS A 311 25.89 -6.80 6.61
C LYS A 311 25.81 -5.85 5.41
N ILE A 312 26.40 -6.25 4.29
CA ILE A 312 26.37 -5.50 3.03
C ILE A 312 24.95 -5.51 2.44
N ILE A 313 24.32 -6.68 2.40
CA ILE A 313 22.95 -6.86 1.91
C ILE A 313 21.97 -6.03 2.75
N ASP A 314 22.14 -6.01 4.07
CA ASP A 314 21.34 -5.18 4.97
C ASP A 314 21.52 -3.69 4.67
N LYS A 315 22.76 -3.25 4.44
CA LYS A 315 23.05 -1.85 4.09
C LYS A 315 22.44 -1.45 2.74
N ILE A 316 22.54 -2.29 1.71
CA ILE A 316 21.89 -2.08 0.40
C ILE A 316 20.38 -2.00 0.58
N THR A 317 19.80 -2.89 1.37
CA THR A 317 18.37 -2.92 1.66
C THR A 317 17.92 -1.64 2.35
N HIS A 318 18.68 -1.17 3.34
CA HIS A 318 18.39 0.08 4.05
C HIS A 318 18.43 1.30 3.11
N ILE A 319 19.47 1.41 2.26
CA ILE A 319 19.61 2.49 1.28
C ILE A 319 18.42 2.51 0.32
N LEU A 320 18.04 1.35 -0.22
CA LEU A 320 16.90 1.24 -1.14
C LEU A 320 15.59 1.58 -0.43
N ILE A 321 15.36 1.10 0.80
CA ILE A 321 14.15 1.46 1.56
C ILE A 321 14.08 2.97 1.80
N ILE A 322 15.16 3.63 2.20
CA ILE A 322 15.20 5.09 2.37
C ILE A 322 14.88 5.79 1.05
N GLN A 323 15.52 5.38 -0.05
CA GLN A 323 15.27 5.97 -1.36
C GLN A 323 13.85 5.70 -1.88
N LEU A 324 13.24 4.58 -1.52
CA LEU A 324 11.85 4.27 -1.89
C LEU A 324 10.83 5.00 -1.02
N ILE A 325 11.18 5.31 0.23
CA ILE A 325 10.40 6.21 1.10
C ILE A 325 10.42 7.64 0.55
N LEU A 326 11.59 8.08 0.05
CA LEU A 326 11.79 9.38 -0.60
C LEU A 326 11.34 9.29 -2.06
N LYS A 327 10.04 9.50 -2.30
CA LYS A 327 9.34 9.29 -3.59
C LYS A 327 10.03 9.87 -4.85
N ASP A 328 10.94 10.82 -4.71
CA ASP A 328 11.71 11.47 -5.78
C ASP A 328 12.99 10.72 -6.20
N LYS A 329 13.35 9.62 -5.52
CA LYS A 329 14.65 8.94 -5.70
C LYS A 329 14.61 7.61 -6.44
N ILE A 330 13.50 7.27 -7.08
CA ILE A 330 13.38 6.03 -7.87
C ILE A 330 14.49 5.88 -8.91
N GLU A 331 14.76 6.92 -9.70
CA GLU A 331 15.84 6.93 -10.71
C GLU A 331 17.24 6.91 -10.06
N GLU A 332 17.37 7.39 -8.82
CA GLU A 332 18.60 7.24 -8.05
C GLU A 332 18.79 5.81 -7.56
N SER A 333 17.71 5.10 -7.22
CA SER A 333 17.76 3.68 -6.84
C SER A 333 18.18 2.80 -8.00
N TYR A 334 17.68 3.05 -9.22
CA TYR A 334 18.16 2.33 -10.40
C TYR A 334 19.65 2.59 -10.68
N ARG A 335 20.06 3.86 -10.68
CA ARG A 335 21.48 4.24 -10.82
C ARG A 335 22.35 3.66 -9.72
N PHE A 336 21.83 3.55 -8.50
CA PHE A 336 22.51 2.90 -7.39
C PHE A 336 22.72 1.41 -7.67
N LEU A 337 21.67 0.69 -8.09
CA LEU A 337 21.78 -0.74 -8.43
C LEU A 337 22.72 -1.00 -9.61
N GLU A 338 22.76 -0.11 -10.62
CA GLU A 338 23.73 -0.20 -11.72
C GLU A 338 25.17 -0.03 -11.22
N LYS A 339 25.44 1.03 -10.45
CA LYS A 339 26.77 1.25 -9.83
C LYS A 339 27.16 0.09 -8.92
N LEU A 340 26.18 -0.50 -8.23
CA LEU A 340 26.38 -1.65 -7.37
C LEU A 340 26.80 -2.88 -8.17
N ARG A 341 26.15 -3.17 -9.30
CA ARG A 341 26.55 -4.25 -10.23
C ARG A 341 27.96 -4.03 -10.78
N GLU A 342 28.31 -2.79 -11.13
CA GLU A 342 29.65 -2.46 -11.61
C GLU A 342 30.71 -2.67 -10.53
N ALA A 343 30.47 -2.18 -9.32
CA ALA A 343 31.40 -2.28 -8.21
C ALA A 343 31.63 -3.75 -7.79
N ILE A 344 30.56 -4.55 -7.72
CA ILE A 344 30.63 -6.00 -7.48
C ILE A 344 31.49 -6.71 -8.54
N GLY A 345 31.47 -6.24 -9.78
CA GLY A 345 32.26 -6.79 -10.88
C GLY A 345 33.75 -6.45 -10.86
N LYS A 346 34.19 -5.48 -10.04
CA LYS A 346 35.56 -4.97 -10.04
C LYS A 346 36.36 -5.40 -8.82
N SER A 347 35.97 -4.96 -7.63
CA SER A 347 36.65 -5.33 -6.38
C SER A 347 35.80 -5.05 -5.14
N TRP A 348 36.14 -5.74 -4.04
CA TRP A 348 35.55 -5.51 -2.72
C TRP A 348 35.70 -4.06 -2.26
N GLN A 349 36.87 -3.46 -2.47
CA GLN A 349 37.18 -2.09 -2.03
C GLN A 349 36.28 -1.05 -2.72
N GLU A 350 35.94 -1.26 -3.99
CA GLU A 350 35.05 -0.37 -4.73
C GLU A 350 33.60 -0.47 -4.26
N LEU A 351 33.14 -1.69 -3.92
CA LEU A 351 31.82 -1.89 -3.34
C LEU A 351 31.68 -1.17 -1.99
N GLU A 352 32.69 -1.27 -1.14
CA GLU A 352 32.70 -0.59 0.17
C GLU A 352 32.69 0.94 0.02
N LEU A 353 33.51 1.48 -0.88
CA LEU A 353 33.55 2.91 -1.19
C LEU A 353 32.20 3.42 -1.73
N LEU A 354 31.56 2.66 -2.63
CA LEU A 354 30.23 3.00 -3.13
C LEU A 354 29.23 3.07 -1.98
N LEU A 355 29.17 2.06 -1.12
CA LEU A 355 28.20 2.01 -0.02
C LEU A 355 28.46 3.09 1.05
N LEU A 356 29.69 3.57 1.22
CA LEU A 356 30.00 4.70 2.10
C LEU A 356 29.52 6.04 1.53
N SER A 357 29.39 6.16 0.21
CA SER A 357 28.93 7.39 -0.45
C SER A 357 27.44 7.66 -0.29
N TYR A 358 26.65 6.61 -0.02
CA TYR A 358 25.23 6.72 0.30
C TYR A 358 25.08 6.85 1.81
N LYS A 359 24.82 8.08 2.29
CA LYS A 359 24.58 8.37 3.72
C LYS A 359 23.45 7.47 4.22
N SER A 360 23.74 6.67 5.26
CA SER A 360 22.75 5.93 6.05
C SER A 360 21.86 6.86 6.85
#